data_AF-A0A553K402-F1
#
_entry.id   AF-A0A553K402-F1
#
_cell.length_a   1.000
_cell.length_b   1.000
_cell.length_c   1.000
_cell.angle_alpha   90.00
_cell.angle_beta   90.00
_cell.angle_gamma   90.00
#
_symmetry.space_group_name_H-M   'P 1'
#
loop_
_entity.id
_entity.type
_entity.pdbx_description
1 polymer ?
#
loop_
_entity_poly.entity_id
_entity_poly.type
_entity_poly.pdbx_seq_one_letter_code
_entity_poly.pdbx_strand_id
1 'polypeptide(L)'
;MALILITGLALAVYFTFFDTTNTGNTDVVVEPMQSVGSNVRDQIAAQPMLQVTPEDATSGTPALTPAEKIIIPPPTDTGAAGIPTGFPQTEAGAAAQLGEILASVLGWMDLNHARQVQAAWIQDPEAEPVWPVLLLVQGFLEQAGMPLGLESPATMWVVPVAAQIKGSDGPGWVVACVLLDLTYTNVETARIAYGHCERMAWDGTRWLIAEGSHPPPAPSTWPGTDLARQAGWLTWEQD
;
A
#
# COMPACT_ATOMS: atom_id res chain seq x y z
N MET A 1 -5.29 -13.97 -23.60
CA MET A 1 -4.10 -13.94 -22.72
C MET A 1 -4.08 -12.70 -21.83
N ALA A 2 -4.52 -11.52 -22.31
CA ALA A 2 -4.89 -10.34 -21.50
C ALA A 2 -5.67 -10.65 -20.21
N LEU A 3 -6.72 -11.49 -20.32
CA LEU A 3 -7.57 -11.85 -19.18
C LEU A 3 -6.82 -12.62 -18.08
N ILE A 4 -5.74 -13.34 -18.40
CA ILE A 4 -5.00 -14.18 -17.44
C ILE A 4 -4.07 -13.33 -16.58
N LEU A 5 -3.51 -12.25 -17.13
CA LEU A 5 -2.69 -11.30 -16.39
C LEU A 5 -3.54 -10.46 -15.41
N ILE A 6 -4.72 -10.02 -15.84
CA ILE A 6 -5.66 -9.27 -14.98
C ILE A 6 -6.22 -10.17 -13.86
N THR A 7 -6.57 -11.42 -14.18
CA THR A 7 -7.02 -12.36 -13.14
C THR A 7 -5.92 -12.75 -12.17
N GLY A 8 -4.66 -12.90 -12.60
CA GLY A 8 -3.62 -13.23 -11.62
C GLY A 8 -3.11 -12.05 -10.79
N LEU A 9 -3.18 -10.81 -11.27
CA LEU A 9 -2.96 -9.63 -10.42
C LEU A 9 -4.07 -9.52 -9.35
N ALA A 10 -5.32 -9.77 -9.75
CA ALA A 10 -6.46 -9.87 -8.84
C ALA A 10 -6.36 -11.07 -7.87
N LEU A 11 -5.85 -12.24 -8.33
CA LEU A 11 -5.69 -13.45 -7.51
C LEU A 11 -4.48 -13.34 -6.58
N ALA A 12 -3.40 -12.67 -6.94
CA ALA A 12 -2.26 -12.42 -6.06
C ALA A 12 -2.66 -11.50 -4.89
N VAL A 13 -3.52 -10.50 -5.15
CA VAL A 13 -4.12 -9.66 -4.11
C VAL A 13 -5.12 -10.45 -3.24
N TYR A 14 -5.81 -11.46 -3.81
CA TYR A 14 -6.77 -12.30 -3.07
C TYR A 14 -6.11 -13.40 -2.21
N PHE A 15 -5.10 -14.12 -2.72
CA PHE A 15 -4.56 -15.31 -2.05
C PHE A 15 -3.58 -15.02 -0.92
N THR A 16 -2.98 -13.84 -0.83
CA THR A 16 -2.09 -13.51 0.31
C THR A 16 -2.84 -13.21 1.60
N PHE A 17 -4.17 -13.02 1.57
CA PHE A 17 -4.94 -12.62 2.75
C PHE A 17 -6.07 -13.57 3.18
N PHE A 18 -6.54 -14.50 2.33
CA PHE A 18 -7.64 -15.41 2.70
C PHE A 18 -7.22 -16.77 3.25
N ASP A 19 -5.93 -17.14 3.24
CA ASP A 19 -5.47 -18.43 3.80
C ASP A 19 -5.20 -18.38 5.32
N THR A 20 -6.18 -17.93 6.10
CA THR A 20 -6.21 -18.13 7.56
C THR A 20 -7.48 -18.84 8.06
N THR A 21 -8.37 -19.29 7.18
CA THR A 21 -9.43 -20.22 7.62
C THR A 21 -8.97 -21.65 7.49
N ASN A 22 -8.05 -22.05 8.38
CA ASN A 22 -7.70 -23.46 8.55
C ASN A 22 -8.84 -24.14 9.31
N THR A 23 -9.76 -24.77 8.58
CA THR A 23 -10.72 -25.75 9.11
C THR A 23 -9.96 -26.99 9.59
N GLY A 24 -9.48 -26.94 10.83
CA GLY A 24 -8.86 -28.05 11.54
C GLY A 24 -9.49 -28.21 12.92
N ASN A 25 -10.50 -29.07 13.00
CA ASN A 25 -11.23 -29.40 14.22
C ASN A 25 -10.33 -30.21 15.17
N THR A 26 -9.76 -29.58 16.20
CA THR A 26 -9.27 -30.24 17.41
C THR A 26 -9.55 -29.35 18.61
N ASP A 27 -10.43 -29.82 19.50
CA ASP A 27 -10.68 -29.25 20.82
C ASP A 27 -9.37 -29.15 21.60
N VAL A 28 -8.78 -27.95 21.62
CA VAL A 28 -7.78 -27.55 22.60
C VAL A 28 -8.45 -26.51 23.48
N VAL A 29 -8.52 -26.80 24.78
CA VAL A 29 -8.93 -25.84 25.79
C VAL A 29 -7.91 -24.69 25.77
N VAL A 30 -8.26 -23.60 25.09
CA VAL A 30 -7.45 -22.38 25.07
C VAL A 30 -7.73 -21.65 26.39
N GLU A 31 -6.80 -21.73 27.33
CA GLU A 31 -6.71 -20.75 28.41
C GLU A 31 -6.68 -19.35 27.79
N PRO A 32 -7.43 -18.37 28.31
CA PRO A 32 -7.45 -17.04 27.73
C PRO A 32 -6.03 -16.46 27.78
N MET A 33 -5.36 -16.41 26.63
CA MET A 33 -4.16 -15.61 26.46
C MET A 33 -4.53 -14.20 26.88
N GLN A 34 -3.89 -13.77 27.96
CA GLN A 34 -3.97 -12.42 28.47
C GLN A 34 -3.71 -11.46 27.32
N SER A 35 -4.66 -10.56 27.06
CA SER A 35 -4.48 -9.47 26.11
C SER A 35 -3.27 -8.66 26.57
N VAL A 36 -2.12 -8.84 25.93
CA VAL A 36 -1.05 -7.86 25.92
C VAL A 36 -1.72 -6.57 25.46
N GLY A 37 -1.85 -5.59 26.37
CA GLY A 37 -2.70 -4.42 26.15
C GLY A 37 -2.37 -3.79 24.80
N SER A 38 -3.33 -3.76 23.87
CA SER A 38 -3.11 -3.17 22.55
C SER A 38 -2.80 -1.69 22.74
N ASN A 39 -1.60 -1.28 22.35
CA ASN A 39 -1.25 0.13 22.29
C ASN A 39 -2.26 0.82 21.34
N VAL A 40 -2.65 2.06 21.63
CA VAL A 40 -3.55 2.88 20.79
C VAL A 40 -3.15 2.81 19.32
N ARG A 41 -1.84 2.82 19.02
CA ARG A 41 -1.30 2.68 17.66
C ARG A 41 -1.69 1.38 16.98
N ASP A 42 -1.66 0.26 17.71
CA ASP A 42 -2.07 -1.05 17.18
C ASP A 42 -3.57 -1.12 16.94
N GLN A 43 -4.36 -0.48 17.80
CA GLN A 43 -5.81 -0.39 17.60
C GLN A 43 -6.14 0.43 16.34
N ILE A 44 -5.46 1.57 16.12
CA ILE A 44 -5.63 2.38 14.90
C ILE A 44 -5.21 1.58 13.67
N ALA A 45 -4.04 0.93 13.70
CA ALA A 45 -3.56 0.16 12.56
C ALA A 45 -4.46 -1.03 12.22
N ALA A 46 -5.04 -1.70 13.23
CA ALA A 46 -5.89 -2.87 13.04
C ALA A 46 -7.33 -2.58 12.61
N GLN A 47 -7.80 -1.32 12.57
CA GLN A 47 -9.21 -1.06 12.22
C GLN A 47 -9.53 -1.61 10.81
N PRO A 48 -10.70 -2.23 10.60
CA PRO A 48 -11.06 -2.72 9.28
C PRO A 48 -11.26 -1.56 8.30
N MET A 49 -10.93 -1.80 7.03
CA MET A 49 -11.22 -0.88 5.92
C MET A 49 -12.42 -1.40 5.11
N LEU A 50 -13.00 -0.54 4.27
CA LEU A 50 -14.07 -0.94 3.36
C LEU A 50 -13.62 -2.15 2.52
N GLN A 51 -14.44 -3.20 2.48
CA GLN A 51 -14.17 -4.38 1.67
C GLN A 51 -14.68 -4.14 0.25
N VAL A 52 -13.86 -4.47 -0.74
CA VAL A 52 -14.12 -4.25 -2.18
C VAL A 52 -13.74 -5.51 -2.96
N THR A 53 -14.23 -5.64 -4.19
CA THR A 53 -13.86 -6.76 -5.06
C THR A 53 -12.69 -6.36 -5.98
N PRO A 54 -11.97 -7.32 -6.59
CA PRO A 54 -10.91 -6.99 -7.52
C PRO A 54 -11.36 -6.18 -8.75
N GLU A 55 -12.62 -6.33 -9.18
CA GLU A 55 -13.18 -5.58 -10.31
C GLU A 55 -13.26 -4.07 -10.02
N ASP A 56 -13.51 -3.70 -8.76
CA ASP A 56 -13.59 -2.31 -8.30
C ASP A 56 -12.26 -1.57 -8.51
N ALA A 57 -11.14 -2.30 -8.59
CA ALA A 57 -9.81 -1.74 -8.85
C ALA A 57 -9.58 -1.35 -10.30
N THR A 58 -10.48 -1.69 -11.24
CA THR A 58 -10.28 -1.45 -12.68
C THR A 58 -11.36 -0.59 -13.33
N SER A 59 -12.51 -0.44 -12.66
CA SER A 59 -13.62 0.36 -13.14
C SER A 59 -14.62 0.65 -12.01
N GLY A 60 -15.61 1.50 -12.29
CA GLY A 60 -16.73 1.72 -11.39
C GLY A 60 -17.62 2.86 -11.88
N THR A 61 -18.71 3.12 -11.16
CA THR A 61 -19.61 4.24 -11.46
C THR A 61 -18.89 5.58 -11.19
N PRO A 62 -18.74 6.46 -12.20
CA PRO A 62 -18.13 7.78 -11.98
C PRO A 62 -18.90 8.60 -10.95
N ALA A 63 -18.19 9.23 -10.02
CA ALA A 63 -18.83 10.09 -9.03
C ALA A 63 -19.36 11.37 -9.66
N LEU A 64 -20.58 11.76 -9.28
CA LEU A 64 -21.19 13.04 -9.71
C LEU A 64 -20.66 14.25 -8.92
N THR A 65 -20.12 14.00 -7.73
CA THR A 65 -19.48 15.01 -6.89
C THR A 65 -18.01 14.62 -6.71
N PRO A 66 -17.05 15.51 -7.01
CA PRO A 66 -15.65 15.25 -6.74
C PRO A 66 -15.41 14.85 -5.28
N ALA A 67 -14.48 13.93 -5.05
CA ALA A 67 -14.01 13.65 -3.70
C ALA A 67 -13.31 14.89 -3.13
N GLU A 68 -13.32 15.01 -1.79
CA GLU A 68 -12.48 15.97 -1.09
C GLU A 68 -11.00 15.74 -1.46
N LYS A 69 -10.16 16.75 -1.22
CA LYS A 69 -8.76 16.73 -1.63
C LYS A 69 -7.84 16.69 -0.42
N ILE A 70 -6.69 16.07 -0.59
CA ILE A 70 -5.55 16.19 0.31
C ILE A 70 -4.45 16.96 -0.44
N ILE A 71 -3.96 18.04 0.18
CA ILE A 71 -2.85 18.82 -0.39
C ILE A 71 -1.54 18.16 0.02
N ILE A 72 -0.78 17.75 -0.98
CA ILE A 72 0.44 16.98 -0.82
C ILE A 72 1.63 17.95 -0.92
N PRO A 73 2.39 18.11 0.17
CA PRO A 73 3.54 19.01 0.19
C PRO A 73 4.62 18.51 -0.78
N PRO A 74 5.38 19.40 -1.44
CA PRO A 74 6.49 18.97 -2.28
C PRO A 74 7.63 18.39 -1.43
N PRO A 75 8.40 17.42 -1.96
CA PRO A 75 9.61 16.95 -1.31
C PRO A 75 10.66 18.07 -1.28
N THR A 76 11.50 18.08 -0.25
CA THR A 76 12.60 19.05 -0.10
C THR A 76 13.98 18.42 -0.27
N ASP A 77 14.04 17.09 -0.32
CA ASP A 77 15.30 16.34 -0.45
C ASP A 77 15.08 15.02 -1.21
N THR A 78 16.17 14.30 -1.49
CA THR A 78 16.18 12.95 -2.04
C THR A 78 16.86 11.99 -1.09
N GLY A 79 16.13 10.98 -0.62
CA GLY A 79 16.63 9.99 0.32
C GLY A 79 17.26 8.76 -0.34
N ALA A 80 17.48 7.73 0.49
CA ALA A 80 18.01 6.44 0.04
C ALA A 80 17.17 5.84 -1.10
N ALA A 81 17.84 5.14 -2.02
CA ALA A 81 17.27 4.59 -3.26
C ALA A 81 16.65 5.65 -4.20
N GLY A 82 17.02 6.92 -4.04
CA GLY A 82 16.54 8.02 -4.90
C GLY A 82 15.09 8.44 -4.62
N ILE A 83 14.51 8.00 -3.50
CA ILE A 83 13.12 8.28 -3.15
C ILE A 83 13.01 9.72 -2.63
N PRO A 84 12.11 10.56 -3.19
CA PRO A 84 11.87 11.91 -2.67
C PRO A 84 11.47 11.91 -1.19
N THR A 85 11.97 12.88 -0.44
CA THR A 85 11.80 12.97 1.01
C THR A 85 11.87 14.40 1.53
N GLY A 86 11.98 14.57 2.85
CA GLY A 86 11.99 15.88 3.50
C GLY A 86 10.59 16.51 3.58
N PHE A 87 9.54 15.69 3.51
CA PHE A 87 8.17 16.11 3.76
C PHE A 87 8.00 16.57 5.21
N PRO A 88 7.13 17.56 5.48
CA PRO A 88 6.92 18.07 6.83
C PRO A 88 6.33 17.02 7.77
N GLN A 89 6.53 17.21 9.08
CA GLN A 89 5.93 16.38 10.14
C GLN A 89 4.42 16.67 10.27
N THR A 90 3.66 16.25 9.25
CA THR A 90 2.20 16.33 9.17
C THR A 90 1.65 15.03 8.60
N GLU A 91 0.34 14.79 8.77
CA GLU A 91 -0.32 13.62 8.20
C GLU A 91 -0.20 13.58 6.66
N ALA A 92 -0.34 14.75 6.01
CA ALA A 92 -0.12 14.88 4.57
C ALA A 92 1.33 14.57 4.16
N GLY A 93 2.32 14.98 4.96
CA GLY A 93 3.73 14.65 4.72
C GLY A 93 4.03 13.15 4.88
N ALA A 94 3.35 12.47 5.80
CA ALA A 94 3.45 11.02 5.95
C ALA A 94 2.84 10.27 4.77
N ALA A 95 1.65 10.70 4.31
CA ALA A 95 1.01 10.15 3.11
C ALA A 95 1.87 10.40 1.86
N ALA A 96 2.48 11.57 1.74
CA ALA A 96 3.42 11.90 0.66
C ALA A 96 4.62 10.94 0.67
N GLN A 97 5.27 10.76 1.83
CA GLN A 97 6.41 9.86 1.94
C GLN A 97 6.04 8.42 1.59
N LEU A 98 4.88 7.93 2.08
CA LEU A 98 4.39 6.59 1.75
C LEU A 98 4.13 6.44 0.25
N GLY A 99 3.52 7.43 -0.38
CA GLY A 99 3.26 7.44 -1.83
C GLY A 99 4.54 7.33 -2.65
N GLU A 100 5.59 8.06 -2.28
CA GLU A 100 6.90 8.01 -2.96
C GLU A 100 7.62 6.67 -2.75
N ILE A 101 7.54 6.09 -1.55
CA ILE A 101 8.08 4.74 -1.28
C ILE A 101 7.39 3.71 -2.18
N LEU A 102 6.06 3.73 -2.23
CA LEU A 102 5.27 2.79 -3.02
C LEU A 102 5.46 3.00 -4.52
N ALA A 103 5.46 4.24 -4.99
CA ALA A 103 5.71 4.57 -6.40
C ALA A 103 7.09 4.10 -6.86
N SER A 104 8.12 4.23 -6.00
CA SER A 104 9.43 3.69 -6.27
C SER A 104 9.42 2.16 -6.36
N VAL A 105 8.97 1.46 -5.32
CA VAL A 105 9.02 -0.02 -5.29
C VAL A 105 8.20 -0.64 -6.42
N LEU A 106 6.96 -0.17 -6.59
CA LEU A 106 6.05 -0.68 -7.60
C LEU A 106 6.40 -0.17 -9.00
N GLY A 107 7.10 0.96 -9.16
CA GLY A 107 7.56 1.42 -10.47
C GLY A 107 8.75 0.61 -10.98
N TRP A 108 9.69 0.27 -10.10
CA TRP A 108 10.85 -0.54 -10.46
C TRP A 108 10.50 -2.02 -10.64
N MET A 109 9.52 -2.56 -9.91
CA MET A 109 9.13 -3.98 -9.95
C MET A 109 10.35 -4.91 -9.97
N ASP A 110 11.26 -4.71 -9.01
CA ASP A 110 12.52 -5.44 -8.87
C ASP A 110 12.70 -5.81 -7.39
N LEU A 111 12.95 -7.10 -7.12
CA LEU A 111 13.05 -7.61 -5.75
C LEU A 111 14.28 -7.09 -5.00
N ASN A 112 15.39 -6.81 -5.69
CA ASN A 112 16.59 -6.27 -5.05
C ASN A 112 16.37 -4.80 -4.68
N HIS A 113 15.71 -4.03 -5.54
CA HIS A 113 15.30 -2.66 -5.25
C HIS A 113 14.31 -2.62 -4.08
N ALA A 114 13.29 -3.48 -4.10
CA ALA A 114 12.31 -3.57 -3.01
C ALA A 114 12.97 -3.86 -1.65
N ARG A 115 13.94 -4.78 -1.59
CA ARG A 115 14.72 -5.06 -0.37
C ARG A 115 15.61 -3.90 0.07
N GLN A 116 16.23 -3.18 -0.88
CA GLN A 116 17.00 -1.97 -0.56
C GLN A 116 16.11 -0.88 0.03
N VAL A 117 14.91 -0.70 -0.52
CA VAL A 117 13.93 0.24 0.02
C VAL A 117 13.46 -0.20 1.40
N GLN A 118 13.12 -1.48 1.60
CA GLN A 118 12.76 -2.05 2.90
C GLN A 118 13.84 -1.72 3.96
N ALA A 119 15.10 -2.02 3.66
CA ALA A 119 16.21 -1.80 4.58
C ALA A 119 16.45 -0.32 4.93
N ALA A 120 16.05 0.63 4.07
CA ALA A 120 16.32 2.05 4.23
C ALA A 120 15.14 2.89 4.73
N TRP A 121 13.92 2.37 4.61
CA TRP A 121 12.67 3.10 4.83
C TRP A 121 11.74 2.48 5.88
N ILE A 122 12.09 1.32 6.43
CA ILE A 122 11.38 0.70 7.56
C ILE A 122 12.26 0.80 8.82
N GLN A 123 11.67 1.16 9.96
CA GLN A 123 12.41 1.36 11.23
C GLN A 123 13.08 0.08 11.75
N ASP A 124 12.42 -1.07 11.62
CA ASP A 124 12.98 -2.40 11.88
C ASP A 124 12.62 -3.34 10.72
N PRO A 125 13.45 -3.41 9.66
CA PRO A 125 13.16 -4.21 8.48
C PRO A 125 13.32 -5.72 8.71
N GLU A 126 13.96 -6.13 9.81
CA GLU A 126 14.15 -7.54 10.16
C GLU A 126 13.07 -8.06 11.13
N ALA A 127 12.28 -7.16 11.72
CA ALA A 127 11.11 -7.54 12.50
C ALA A 127 10.02 -8.18 11.62
N GLU A 128 9.41 -9.24 12.15
CA GLU A 128 8.16 -9.76 11.62
C GLU A 128 7.00 -8.78 11.91
N PRO A 129 5.99 -8.68 11.02
CA PRO A 129 5.74 -9.50 9.83
C PRO A 129 6.47 -9.04 8.55
N VAL A 130 6.65 -9.97 7.60
CA VAL A 130 7.11 -9.65 6.23
C VAL A 130 6.29 -8.53 5.60
N TRP A 131 6.98 -7.58 4.95
CA TRP A 131 6.36 -6.46 4.27
C TRP A 131 5.46 -6.90 3.09
N PRO A 132 4.14 -6.63 3.11
CA PRO A 132 3.20 -7.12 2.10
C PRO A 132 3.52 -6.66 0.67
N VAL A 133 4.12 -5.48 0.50
CA VAL A 133 4.51 -4.97 -0.82
C VAL A 133 5.60 -5.84 -1.46
N LEU A 134 6.50 -6.42 -0.67
CA LEU A 134 7.52 -7.35 -1.18
C LEU A 134 6.88 -8.62 -1.75
N LEU A 135 5.85 -9.14 -1.07
CA LEU A 135 5.08 -10.31 -1.52
C LEU A 135 4.29 -9.99 -2.80
N LEU A 136 3.74 -8.78 -2.91
CA LEU A 136 3.06 -8.32 -4.12
C LEU A 136 4.02 -8.27 -5.32
N VAL A 137 5.20 -7.68 -5.16
CA VAL A 137 6.23 -7.63 -6.22
C VAL A 137 6.65 -9.03 -6.63
N GLN A 138 6.91 -9.92 -5.66
CA GLN A 138 7.26 -11.31 -5.93
C GLN A 138 6.15 -12.01 -6.75
N GLY A 139 4.91 -11.98 -6.26
CA GLY A 139 3.79 -12.67 -6.91
C GLY A 139 3.53 -12.15 -8.34
N PHE A 140 3.65 -10.84 -8.55
CA PHE A 140 3.56 -10.28 -9.90
C PHE A 140 4.65 -10.81 -10.83
N LEU A 141 5.91 -10.76 -10.40
CA LEU A 141 7.06 -11.14 -11.21
C LEU A 141 7.05 -12.63 -11.54
N GLU A 142 6.67 -13.47 -10.57
CA GLU A 142 6.48 -14.90 -10.80
C GLU A 142 5.39 -15.16 -11.86
N GLN A 143 4.25 -14.47 -11.76
CA GLN A 143 3.18 -14.61 -12.74
C GLN A 143 3.57 -14.08 -14.14
N ALA A 144 4.33 -12.99 -14.17
CA ALA A 144 4.84 -12.41 -15.41
C ALA A 144 5.95 -13.26 -16.06
N GLY A 145 6.48 -14.28 -15.35
CA GLY A 145 7.60 -15.09 -15.80
C GLY A 145 8.93 -14.32 -15.78
N MET A 146 9.04 -13.29 -14.94
CA MET A 146 10.16 -12.34 -14.86
C MET A 146 10.74 -12.29 -13.43
N PRO A 147 11.24 -13.41 -12.87
CA PRO A 147 11.51 -13.54 -11.43
C PRO A 147 12.62 -12.61 -10.88
N LEU A 148 13.44 -12.01 -11.76
CA LEU A 148 14.51 -11.10 -11.37
C LEU A 148 14.13 -9.62 -11.44
N GLY A 149 12.98 -9.28 -12.04
CA GLY A 149 12.54 -7.91 -12.31
C GLY A 149 12.00 -7.76 -13.73
N LEU A 150 11.37 -6.62 -14.05
CA LEU A 150 10.81 -6.39 -15.38
C LEU A 150 11.87 -6.47 -16.49
N GLU A 151 11.52 -7.17 -17.57
CA GLU A 151 12.35 -7.32 -18.75
C GLU A 151 11.80 -6.53 -19.93
N SER A 152 12.65 -5.93 -20.76
CA SER A 152 12.22 -5.16 -21.93
C SER A 152 11.37 -6.03 -22.88
N PRO A 153 10.22 -5.52 -23.39
CA PRO A 153 9.76 -4.13 -23.34
C PRO A 153 8.81 -3.81 -22.16
N ALA A 154 8.72 -4.67 -21.14
CA ALA A 154 7.82 -4.47 -20.03
C ALA A 154 8.20 -3.26 -19.16
N THR A 155 7.21 -2.45 -18.78
CA THR A 155 7.37 -1.27 -17.92
C THR A 155 6.21 -1.15 -16.95
N MET A 156 6.47 -0.62 -15.75
CA MET A 156 5.43 -0.22 -14.79
C MET A 156 5.54 1.28 -14.52
N TRP A 157 4.42 1.98 -14.67
CA TRP A 157 4.29 3.38 -14.29
C TRP A 157 3.31 3.49 -13.12
N VAL A 158 3.69 4.21 -12.06
CA VAL A 158 2.95 4.23 -10.81
C VAL A 158 2.79 5.67 -10.35
N VAL A 159 1.53 6.07 -10.10
CA VAL A 159 1.19 7.43 -9.65
C VAL A 159 0.30 7.36 -8.42
N PRO A 160 0.68 7.98 -7.30
CA PRO A 160 -0.26 8.23 -6.21
C PRO A 160 -1.40 9.15 -6.68
N VAL A 161 -2.65 8.71 -6.48
CA VAL A 161 -3.85 9.42 -6.99
C VAL A 161 -4.85 9.77 -5.89
N ALA A 162 -4.77 9.12 -4.73
CA ALA A 162 -5.51 9.52 -3.54
C ALA A 162 -4.81 9.08 -2.26
N ALA A 163 -5.20 9.65 -1.13
CA ALA A 163 -4.77 9.19 0.19
C ALA A 163 -5.92 9.16 1.20
N GLN A 164 -5.71 8.42 2.28
CA GLN A 164 -6.58 8.41 3.47
C GLN A 164 -5.71 8.45 4.72
N ILE A 165 -6.20 9.16 5.73
CA ILE A 165 -5.64 9.11 7.07
C ILE A 165 -6.59 8.30 7.94
N LYS A 166 -6.17 7.09 8.30
CA LYS A 166 -6.97 6.18 9.11
C LYS A 166 -7.02 6.62 10.58
N GLY A 167 -5.92 7.21 11.05
CA GLY A 167 -5.81 7.81 12.38
C GLY A 167 -4.36 8.12 12.73
N SER A 168 -4.19 8.91 13.79
CA SER A 168 -2.89 9.36 14.28
C SER A 168 -2.75 9.22 15.79
N ASP A 169 -1.51 9.20 16.26
CA ASP A 169 -1.15 9.21 17.68
C ASP A 169 -0.04 10.24 17.91
N GLY A 170 -0.46 11.50 17.99
CA GLY A 170 0.42 12.66 18.02
C GLY A 170 0.97 13.04 16.64
N PRO A 171 1.81 14.09 16.58
CA PRO A 171 2.27 14.65 15.30
C PRO A 171 3.27 13.77 14.55
N GLY A 172 3.91 12.82 15.23
CA GLY A 172 4.97 11.97 14.67
C GLY A 172 4.55 10.55 14.36
N TRP A 173 3.26 10.21 14.42
CA TRP A 173 2.80 8.87 14.12
C TRP A 173 1.39 8.88 13.50
N VAL A 174 1.23 8.19 12.37
CA VAL A 174 -0.02 8.15 11.61
C VAL A 174 -0.14 6.84 10.84
N VAL A 175 -1.35 6.33 10.68
CA VAL A 175 -1.63 5.30 9.68
C VAL A 175 -2.15 5.98 8.44
N ALA A 176 -1.29 6.06 7.43
CA ALA A 176 -1.60 6.62 6.12
C ALA A 176 -1.90 5.48 5.15
N CYS A 177 -2.86 5.71 4.26
CA CYS A 177 -3.12 4.84 3.13
C CYS A 177 -3.01 5.64 1.84
N VAL A 178 -2.45 5.04 0.80
CA VAL A 178 -2.31 5.65 -0.52
C VAL A 178 -2.96 4.74 -1.55
N LEU A 179 -3.73 5.36 -2.45
CA LEU A 179 -4.26 4.72 -3.65
C LEU A 179 -3.34 5.11 -4.82
N LEU A 180 -2.85 4.10 -5.53
CA LEU A 180 -1.96 4.27 -6.68
C LEU A 180 -2.68 3.84 -7.96
N ASP A 181 -2.45 4.57 -9.05
CA ASP A 181 -2.80 4.18 -10.41
C ASP A 181 -1.57 3.54 -11.05
N LEU A 182 -1.65 2.23 -11.27
CA LEU A 182 -0.60 1.43 -11.86
C LEU A 182 -0.93 1.21 -13.33
N THR A 183 0.00 1.59 -14.21
CA THR A 183 -0.06 1.30 -15.63
C THR A 183 1.07 0.36 -16.00
N TYR A 184 0.74 -0.90 -16.25
CA TYR A 184 1.67 -1.90 -16.76
C TYR A 184 1.57 -1.93 -18.28
N THR A 185 2.71 -1.91 -18.96
CA THR A 185 2.77 -2.04 -20.42
C THR A 185 3.77 -3.11 -20.80
N ASN A 186 3.38 -4.00 -21.71
CA ASN A 186 4.27 -4.91 -22.42
C ASN A 186 3.74 -5.01 -23.87
N VAL A 187 3.34 -6.19 -24.35
CA VAL A 187 2.60 -6.34 -25.62
C VAL A 187 1.24 -5.62 -25.56
N GLU A 188 0.64 -5.59 -24.38
CA GLU A 188 -0.62 -4.91 -24.08
C GLU A 188 -0.43 -3.98 -22.87
N THR A 189 -1.30 -2.98 -22.73
CA THR A 189 -1.34 -2.10 -21.57
C THR A 189 -2.50 -2.48 -20.66
N ALA A 190 -2.22 -2.62 -19.37
CA ALA A 190 -3.20 -2.83 -18.32
C ALA A 190 -3.12 -1.69 -17.30
N ARG A 191 -4.26 -1.35 -16.70
CA ARG A 191 -4.33 -0.36 -15.62
C ARG A 191 -5.10 -0.92 -14.44
N ILE A 192 -4.64 -0.64 -13.23
CA ILE A 192 -5.30 -1.03 -11.99
C ILE A 192 -5.05 0.01 -10.91
N ALA A 193 -6.02 0.18 -10.01
CA ALA A 193 -5.86 0.92 -8.79
C ALA A 193 -5.37 -0.02 -7.68
N TYR A 194 -4.36 0.38 -6.92
CA TYR A 194 -3.84 -0.39 -5.78
C TYR A 194 -3.84 0.48 -4.52
N GLY A 195 -4.60 0.05 -3.51
CA GLY A 195 -4.66 0.70 -2.21
C GLY A 195 -3.76 0.00 -1.20
N HIS A 196 -2.88 0.75 -0.54
CA HIS A 196 -2.00 0.21 0.51
C HIS A 196 -1.94 1.14 1.72
N CYS A 197 -1.85 0.57 2.91
CA CYS A 197 -1.76 1.30 4.18
C CYS A 197 -0.47 0.95 4.89
N GLU A 198 0.16 1.95 5.53
CA GLU A 198 1.28 1.72 6.43
C GLU A 198 1.20 2.59 7.68
N ARG A 199 1.83 2.08 8.74
CA ARG A 199 2.15 2.88 9.93
C ARG A 199 3.33 3.76 9.55
N MET A 200 3.19 5.07 9.66
CA MET A 200 4.26 6.04 9.39
C MET A 200 4.68 6.68 10.69
N ALA A 201 5.98 6.71 10.96
CA ALA A 201 6.57 7.34 12.12
C ALA A 201 7.65 8.35 11.73
N TRP A 202 7.67 9.49 12.43
CA TRP A 202 8.72 10.48 12.31
C TRP A 202 9.92 10.04 13.14
N ASP A 203 11.09 9.92 12.52
CA ASP A 203 12.33 9.51 13.20
C ASP A 203 13.11 10.68 13.84
N GLY A 204 12.56 11.89 13.74
CA GLY A 204 13.23 13.14 14.12
C GLY A 204 13.69 13.97 12.91
N THR A 205 13.84 13.32 11.75
CA THR A 205 14.32 13.94 10.50
C THR A 205 13.40 13.72 9.30
N ARG A 206 12.78 12.54 9.19
CA ARG A 206 11.92 12.14 8.08
C ARG A 206 10.87 11.12 8.52
N TRP A 207 9.89 10.89 7.64
CA TRP A 207 8.92 9.81 7.80
C TRP A 207 9.51 8.47 7.36
N LEU A 208 9.29 7.44 8.16
CA LEU A 208 9.62 6.04 7.88
C LEU A 208 8.39 5.16 8.11
N ILE A 209 8.36 3.97 7.51
CA ILE A 209 7.41 2.94 7.90
C ILE A 209 7.79 2.45 9.29
N ALA A 210 6.85 2.55 10.21
CA ALA A 210 7.02 2.26 11.63
C ALA A 210 6.92 0.76 11.92
N GLU A 211 7.48 0.36 13.05
CA GLU A 211 7.38 -1.00 13.58
C GLU A 211 5.92 -1.41 13.91
N GLY A 212 5.71 -2.73 13.94
CA GLY A 212 4.46 -3.39 14.31
C GLY A 212 3.73 -4.00 13.11
N SER A 213 2.61 -4.68 13.39
CA SER A 213 1.84 -5.35 12.33
C SER A 213 1.35 -4.35 11.28
N HIS A 214 1.56 -4.72 10.01
CA HIS A 214 1.03 -3.95 8.88
C HIS A 214 -0.50 -3.81 8.96
N PRO A 215 -1.07 -2.63 8.62
CA PRO A 215 -2.52 -2.46 8.58
C PRO A 215 -3.18 -3.42 7.56
N PRO A 216 -4.47 -3.75 7.74
CA PRO A 216 -5.25 -4.43 6.71
C PRO A 216 -5.17 -3.70 5.36
N PRO A 217 -5.29 -4.43 4.23
CA PRO A 217 -5.27 -3.82 2.90
C PRO A 217 -6.24 -2.65 2.76
N ALA A 218 -5.79 -1.59 2.08
CA ALA A 218 -6.66 -0.47 1.75
C ALA A 218 -7.60 -0.86 0.59
N PRO A 219 -8.79 -0.26 0.48
CA PRO A 219 -9.74 -0.55 -0.58
C PRO A 219 -9.18 -0.10 -1.93
N SER A 220 -8.85 -1.06 -2.78
CA SER A 220 -8.42 -0.81 -4.16
C SER A 220 -9.63 -0.49 -5.03
N THR A 221 -9.97 0.80 -5.12
CA THR A 221 -11.13 1.31 -5.86
C THR A 221 -10.69 2.23 -6.98
N TRP A 222 -11.34 2.17 -8.14
CA TRP A 222 -10.97 2.99 -9.28
C TRP A 222 -11.11 4.49 -8.99
N PRO A 223 -10.08 5.32 -9.25
CA PRO A 223 -10.11 6.75 -8.94
C PRO A 223 -11.29 7.49 -9.59
N GLY A 224 -11.87 8.44 -8.86
CA GLY A 224 -12.99 9.25 -9.34
C GLY A 224 -14.35 8.54 -9.38
N THR A 225 -14.46 7.34 -8.81
CA THR A 225 -15.74 6.62 -8.69
C THR A 225 -16.50 6.92 -7.40
N ASP A 226 -17.81 6.65 -7.41
CA ASP A 226 -18.65 6.73 -6.20
C ASP A 226 -18.12 5.82 -5.08
N LEU A 227 -17.64 4.63 -5.44
CA LEU A 227 -17.06 3.68 -4.48
C LEU A 227 -15.75 4.21 -3.90
N ALA A 228 -14.89 4.84 -4.70
CA ALA A 228 -13.68 5.47 -4.18
C ALA A 228 -14.00 6.59 -3.18
N ARG A 229 -15.03 7.40 -3.45
CA ARG A 229 -15.52 8.42 -2.51
C ARG A 229 -16.13 7.79 -1.26
N GLN A 230 -16.91 6.72 -1.39
CA GLN A 230 -17.49 5.98 -0.26
C GLN A 230 -16.40 5.34 0.62
N ALA A 231 -15.31 4.87 0.00
CA ALA A 231 -14.15 4.32 0.66
C ALA A 231 -13.35 5.36 1.46
N GLY A 232 -13.67 6.65 1.31
CA GLY A 232 -13.02 7.74 2.04
C GLY A 232 -11.78 8.33 1.37
N TRP A 233 -11.47 7.94 0.13
CA TRP A 233 -10.29 8.44 -0.59
C TRP A 233 -10.37 9.96 -0.82
N LEU A 234 -9.35 10.68 -0.35
CA LEU A 234 -9.13 12.09 -0.67
C LEU A 234 -8.27 12.19 -1.93
N THR A 235 -8.72 12.93 -2.93
CA THR A 235 -7.99 13.14 -4.19
C THR A 235 -6.62 13.75 -3.90
N TRP A 236 -5.57 13.15 -4.45
CA TRP A 236 -4.20 13.65 -4.35
C TRP A 236 -4.05 14.94 -5.16
N GLU A 237 -3.82 16.06 -4.48
CA GLU A 237 -3.55 17.35 -5.11
C GLU A 237 -2.17 17.84 -4.68
N GLN A 238 -1.31 18.14 -5.63
CA GLN A 238 0.01 18.70 -5.35
C GLN A 238 -0.12 20.18 -4.98
N ASP A 239 0.60 20.61 -3.93
CA ASP A 239 0.71 22.03 -3.54
C ASP A 239 1.43 22.89 -4.59
#